data_AF-A0A2C6KEK7-F1
#
_entry.id   AF-A0A2C6KEK7-F1
#
_cell.length_a   1.000
_cell.length_b   1.000
_cell.length_c   1.000
_cell.angle_alpha   90.00
_cell.angle_beta   90.00
_cell.angle_gamma   90.00
#
_symmetry.space_group_name_H-M   'P 1'
#
loop_
_entity.id
_entity.type
_entity.pdbx_description
1 polymer ?
#
loop_
_entity_poly.entity_id
_entity_poly.type
_entity_poly.pdbx_seq_one_letter_code
_entity_poly.pdbx_strand_id
1 'polypeptide(L)'
;MQNLGLEEGDLVRITNISLPKGTYVQLQPTTTDFLEVSNPRAVLEVALRGYAALSVGDLIYIPFMDKNFQLLVTDLRPTAAVSIIETDMEVEFKPPEGSTDVVGHPTNGGDQQGLGGGKGGGRRAKELQ
;
A
#
# COMPACT_ATOMS: atom_id res chain seq x y z
N MET A 1 -1.12 14.88 3.13
CA MET A 1 -0.97 14.81 1.67
C MET A 1 -0.21 13.54 1.26
N GLN A 2 -0.69 12.35 1.63
CA GLN A 2 0.10 11.11 1.47
C GLN A 2 0.23 10.66 0.00
N ASN A 3 -0.83 10.76 -0.81
CA ASN A 3 -0.74 10.42 -2.24
C ASN A 3 0.17 11.37 -3.04
N LEU A 4 0.32 12.62 -2.60
CA LEU A 4 1.19 13.61 -3.22
C LEU A 4 2.57 13.71 -2.55
N GLY A 5 2.78 13.01 -1.43
CA GLY A 5 4.03 13.05 -0.65
C GLY A 5 4.44 14.44 -0.13
N LEU A 6 3.48 15.35 0.08
CA LEU A 6 3.78 16.77 0.40
C LEU A 6 3.88 17.02 1.91
N GLU A 7 4.72 17.99 2.28
CA GLU A 7 4.90 18.55 3.62
C GLU A 7 4.36 19.99 3.73
N GLU A 8 4.25 20.52 4.95
CA GLU A 8 3.83 21.92 5.15
C GLU A 8 4.83 22.88 4.52
N GLY A 9 4.33 23.84 3.73
CA GLY A 9 5.14 24.84 3.03
C GLY A 9 5.53 24.46 1.59
N ASP A 10 5.14 23.27 1.12
CA ASP A 10 5.48 22.80 -0.21
C ASP A 10 4.67 23.47 -1.32
N LEU A 11 5.29 23.69 -2.49
CA LEU A 11 4.70 24.45 -3.60
C LEU A 11 3.91 23.54 -4.53
N VAL A 12 2.59 23.72 -4.57
CA VAL A 12 1.70 22.94 -5.44
C VAL A 12 1.32 23.75 -6.69
N ARG A 13 1.54 23.17 -7.87
CA ARG A 13 1.07 23.75 -9.13
C ARG A 13 -0.33 23.24 -9.46
N ILE A 14 -1.31 24.13 -9.43
CA ILE A 14 -2.69 23.84 -9.80
C ILE A 14 -2.88 24.21 -11.27
N THR A 15 -3.43 23.29 -12.06
CA THR A 15 -3.75 23.51 -13.48
C THR A 15 -5.18 23.08 -13.73
N ASN A 16 -5.95 23.89 -14.45
CA ASN A 16 -7.32 23.51 -14.81
C ASN A 16 -7.29 22.62 -16.06
N ILE A 17 -7.92 21.45 -15.98
CA ILE A 17 -8.04 20.51 -17.09
C ILE A 17 -9.46 19.96 -17.14
N SER A 18 -9.99 19.79 -18.35
CA SER A 18 -11.27 19.10 -18.54
C SER A 18 -11.00 17.62 -18.76
N LEU A 19 -11.36 16.79 -17.78
CA LEU A 19 -11.24 15.34 -17.89
C LEU A 19 -12.44 14.75 -18.62
N PRO A 20 -12.24 13.83 -19.59
CA PRO A 20 -13.34 13.12 -20.21
C PRO A 20 -14.01 12.19 -19.18
N LYS A 21 -15.27 11.84 -19.44
CA LYS A 21 -15.96 10.81 -18.66
C LYS A 21 -15.24 9.48 -18.86
N GLY A 22 -14.93 8.80 -17.77
CA GLY A 22 -14.37 7.47 -17.84
C GLY A 22 -15.38 6.48 -18.43
N THR A 23 -14.89 5.49 -19.16
CA THR A 23 -15.71 4.39 -19.67
C THR A 23 -15.29 3.04 -19.09
N TYR A 24 -14.04 2.93 -18.68
CA TYR A 24 -13.46 1.71 -18.13
C TYR A 24 -12.40 2.05 -17.09
N VAL A 25 -12.36 1.25 -16.03
CA VAL A 25 -11.33 1.28 -15.00
C VAL A 25 -10.91 -0.14 -14.64
N GLN A 26 -9.60 -0.34 -14.56
CA GLN A 26 -9.02 -1.59 -14.09
C GLN A 26 -8.41 -1.37 -12.71
N LEU A 27 -8.94 -2.08 -11.71
CA LEU A 27 -8.55 -1.95 -10.32
C LEU A 27 -7.82 -3.21 -9.87
N GLN A 28 -6.70 -3.02 -9.18
CA GLN A 28 -5.92 -4.09 -8.59
C GLN A 28 -5.88 -3.92 -7.07
N PRO A 29 -6.55 -4.80 -6.30
CA PRO A 29 -6.50 -4.74 -4.85
C PRO A 29 -5.11 -5.12 -4.34
N THR A 30 -4.64 -4.46 -3.29
CA THR A 30 -3.35 -4.79 -2.66
C THR A 30 -3.46 -6.06 -1.80
N THR A 31 -4.63 -6.34 -1.23
CA THR A 31 -4.87 -7.48 -0.33
C THR A 31 -6.01 -8.36 -0.83
N THR A 32 -5.98 -9.65 -0.49
CA THR A 32 -7.05 -10.61 -0.82
C THR A 32 -8.34 -10.37 -0.05
N ASP A 33 -8.31 -9.70 1.11
CA ASP A 33 -9.51 -9.41 1.91
C ASP A 33 -10.62 -8.70 1.11
N PHE A 34 -10.26 -7.85 0.14
CA PHE A 34 -11.26 -7.18 -0.69
C PHE A 34 -12.05 -8.16 -1.58
N LEU A 35 -11.42 -9.27 -1.99
CA LEU A 35 -12.09 -10.33 -2.75
C LEU A 35 -13.03 -11.17 -1.87
N GLU A 36 -12.83 -11.19 -0.55
CA GLU A 36 -13.68 -11.92 0.40
C GLU A 36 -14.95 -11.15 0.77
N VAL A 37 -15.05 -9.86 0.40
CA VAL A 37 -16.26 -9.05 0.61
C VAL A 37 -17.40 -9.64 -0.21
N SER A 38 -18.56 -9.86 0.41
CA SER A 38 -19.71 -10.48 -0.27
C SER A 38 -20.28 -9.64 -1.42
N ASN A 39 -20.15 -8.31 -1.35
CA ASN A 39 -20.65 -7.37 -2.36
C ASN A 39 -19.59 -6.30 -2.71
N PRO A 40 -18.49 -6.67 -3.39
CA PRO A 40 -17.36 -5.76 -3.62
C PRO A 40 -17.75 -4.58 -4.53
N ARG A 41 -18.67 -4.78 -5.48
CA ARG A 41 -19.19 -3.70 -6.35
C ARG A 41 -19.92 -2.62 -5.57
N ALA A 42 -20.80 -2.99 -4.63
CA ALA A 42 -21.58 -2.01 -3.87
C ALA A 42 -20.68 -1.15 -2.97
N VAL A 43 -19.67 -1.77 -2.34
CA VAL A 43 -18.68 -1.05 -1.54
C VAL A 43 -17.87 -0.09 -2.39
N LEU A 44 -17.47 -0.54 -3.58
CA LEU A 44 -16.76 0.29 -4.56
C LEU A 44 -17.59 1.51 -4.97
N GLU A 45 -18.87 1.32 -5.32
CA GLU A 45 -19.76 2.41 -5.71
C GLU A 45 -19.91 3.46 -4.61
N VAL A 46 -20.06 3.03 -3.36
CA VAL A 46 -20.18 3.96 -2.21
C VAL A 46 -18.88 4.73 -2.01
N ALA A 47 -17.73 4.07 -2.09
CA ALA A 47 -16.45 4.73 -1.92
C ALA A 47 -16.15 5.70 -3.06
N LEU A 48 -16.39 5.30 -4.32
CA LEU A 48 -16.14 6.13 -5.49
C LEU A 48 -17.00 7.40 -5.55
N ARG A 49 -18.16 7.45 -4.88
CA ARG A 49 -18.93 8.70 -4.72
C ARG A 49 -18.15 9.82 -4.05
N GLY A 50 -17.13 9.50 -3.25
CA GLY A 50 -16.24 10.48 -2.63
C GLY A 50 -15.16 11.04 -3.57
N TYR A 51 -14.99 10.46 -4.75
CA TYR A 51 -13.93 10.80 -5.70
C TYR A 51 -14.52 11.48 -6.95
N ALA A 52 -13.86 12.54 -7.42
CA ALA A 52 -14.26 13.27 -8.62
C ALA A 52 -13.55 12.79 -9.90
N ALA A 53 -12.34 12.26 -9.74
CA ALA A 53 -11.48 11.83 -10.82
C ALA A 53 -10.58 10.67 -10.35
N LEU A 54 -10.14 9.87 -11.30
CA LEU A 54 -9.15 8.82 -11.11
C LEU A 54 -8.01 9.01 -12.11
N SER A 55 -6.80 8.63 -11.70
CA SER A 55 -5.62 8.61 -12.55
C SER A 55 -4.96 7.23 -12.51
N VAL A 56 -4.33 6.81 -13.61
CA VAL A 56 -3.57 5.56 -13.65
C VAL A 56 -2.37 5.68 -12.72
N GLY A 57 -2.16 4.66 -11.88
CA GLY A 57 -1.12 4.62 -10.86
C GLY A 57 -1.54 5.16 -9.49
N ASP A 58 -2.75 5.73 -9.36
CA ASP A 58 -3.24 6.20 -8.06
C ASP A 58 -3.74 5.05 -7.17
N LEU A 59 -3.53 5.20 -5.86
CA LEU A 59 -4.09 4.32 -4.83
C LEU A 59 -5.37 4.93 -4.25
N ILE A 60 -6.48 4.21 -4.45
CA ILE A 60 -7.80 4.52 -3.91
C ILE A 60 -7.94 3.85 -2.55
N TYR A 61 -8.40 4.62 -1.56
CA TYR A 61 -8.70 4.11 -0.23
C TYR A 61 -10.20 3.91 -0.07
N ILE A 62 -10.60 2.69 0.28
CA ILE A 62 -11.98 2.28 0.49
C ILE A 62 -12.17 1.93 1.98
N PRO A 63 -12.80 2.80 2.77
CA PRO A 63 -13.18 2.46 4.13
C PRO A 63 -14.39 1.53 4.11
N PHE A 64 -14.25 0.33 4.66
CA PHE A 64 -15.35 -0.62 4.80
C PHE A 64 -15.25 -1.39 6.11
N MET A 65 -16.33 -1.33 6.90
CA MET A 65 -16.36 -1.79 8.29
C MET A 65 -15.27 -1.09 9.12
N ASP A 66 -14.29 -1.83 9.64
CA ASP A 66 -13.17 -1.34 10.44
C ASP A 66 -11.82 -1.47 9.70
N LYS A 67 -11.85 -1.63 8.38
CA LYS A 67 -10.67 -1.79 7.53
C LYS A 67 -10.64 -0.75 6.40
N ASN A 68 -9.45 -0.32 6.05
CA ASN A 68 -9.20 0.52 4.89
C ASN A 68 -8.55 -0.33 3.79
N PHE A 69 -9.31 -0.64 2.76
CA PHE A 69 -8.79 -1.35 1.60
C PHE A 69 -8.10 -0.38 0.65
N GLN A 70 -7.01 -0.85 0.04
CA GLN A 70 -6.27 -0.13 -0.98
C GLN A 70 -6.47 -0.82 -2.32
N LEU A 71 -6.88 -0.04 -3.32
CA LEU A 71 -6.95 -0.47 -4.71
C LEU A 71 -6.10 0.44 -5.58
N LEU A 72 -5.18 -0.17 -6.32
CA LEU A 72 -4.36 0.50 -7.32
C LEU A 72 -5.14 0.61 -8.63
N VAL A 73 -5.17 1.81 -9.20
CA VAL A 73 -5.70 2.03 -10.55
C VAL A 73 -4.62 1.63 -11.55
N THR A 74 -4.85 0.55 -12.28
CA THR A 74 -3.86 0.00 -13.23
C THR A 74 -4.09 0.44 -14.67
N ASP A 75 -5.35 0.67 -15.05
CA ASP A 75 -5.70 1.14 -16.40
C ASP A 75 -6.98 2.00 -16.33
N LEU A 76 -7.06 3.00 -17.22
CA LEU A 76 -8.22 3.88 -17.38
C LEU A 76 -8.44 4.14 -18.87
N ARG A 77 -9.71 4.24 -19.27
CA ARG A 77 -10.10 4.66 -20.62
C ARG A 77 -11.16 5.76 -20.57
N PRO A 78 -11.12 6.73 -21.50
CA PRO A 78 -10.27 6.79 -22.70
C PRO A 78 -8.85 7.34 -22.49
N THR A 79 -8.56 7.88 -21.31
CA THR A 79 -7.30 8.57 -21.00
C THR A 79 -6.74 8.08 -19.67
N ALA A 80 -5.45 8.37 -19.42
CA ALA A 80 -4.78 8.02 -18.16
C ALA A 80 -5.31 8.77 -16.92
N ALA A 81 -6.17 9.76 -17.12
CA ALA A 81 -6.95 10.40 -16.06
C ALA A 81 -8.37 10.67 -16.59
N VAL A 82 -9.38 10.36 -15.79
CA VAL A 82 -10.79 10.46 -16.20
C VAL A 82 -11.64 11.00 -15.05
N SER A 83 -12.77 11.64 -15.41
CA SER A 83 -13.79 12.02 -14.44
C SER A 83 -14.78 10.88 -14.22
N ILE A 84 -15.11 10.64 -12.96
CA ILE A 84 -16.04 9.57 -12.54
C ILE A 84 -17.35 10.11 -11.95
N ILE A 85 -17.54 11.43 -11.98
CA ILE A 85 -18.74 12.08 -11.42
C ILE A 85 -19.95 11.64 -12.25
N GLU A 86 -20.95 11.02 -11.61
CA GLU A 86 -22.24 10.65 -12.23
C GLU A 86 -22.07 9.89 -13.55
N THR A 87 -21.08 9.01 -13.63
CA THR A 87 -20.78 8.24 -14.84
C THR A 87 -20.75 6.75 -14.50
N ASP A 88 -21.38 5.96 -15.34
CA ASP A 88 -21.26 4.51 -15.32
C ASP A 88 -19.98 4.11 -16.05
N MET A 89 -19.15 3.33 -15.38
CA MET A 89 -17.90 2.81 -15.94
C MET A 89 -17.86 1.30 -15.79
N GLU A 90 -17.27 0.64 -16.76
CA GLU A 90 -16.96 -0.77 -16.62
C GLU A 90 -15.77 -0.96 -15.66
N VAL A 91 -15.95 -1.81 -14.65
CA VAL A 91 -14.94 -2.09 -13.63
C VAL A 91 -14.42 -3.51 -13.84
N GLU A 92 -13.12 -3.62 -14.12
CA GLU A 92 -12.40 -4.90 -14.14
C GLU A 92 -11.50 -5.03 -12.91
N PHE A 93 -11.57 -6.18 -12.23
CA PHE A 93 -10.69 -6.50 -11.11
C PHE A 93 -9.56 -7.40 -11.57
N LYS A 94 -8.33 -6.97 -11.32
CA LYS A 94 -7.13 -7.81 -11.48
C LYS A 94 -6.89 -8.66 -10.24
N PRO A 95 -6.20 -9.81 -10.39
CA PRO A 95 -5.70 -10.55 -9.24
C PRO A 95 -4.85 -9.62 -8.35
N PRO A 96 -4.91 -9.77 -7.02
CA PRO A 96 -4.15 -8.91 -6.12
C PRO A 96 -2.65 -8.98 -6.40
N GLU A 97 -1.96 -7.85 -6.22
CA GLU A 97 -0.49 -7.85 -6.23
C GLU A 97 -0.03 -8.71 -5.05
N GLY A 98 0.56 -9.87 -5.34
CA GLY A 98 0.67 -10.98 -4.39
C GLY A 98 1.18 -10.63 -2.99
N SER A 99 0.55 -11.30 -2.02
CA SER A 99 0.97 -11.57 -0.65
C SER A 99 2.46 -11.34 -0.36
N THR A 100 2.80 -10.19 0.20
CA THR A 100 3.99 -10.04 1.04
C THR A 100 3.64 -9.22 2.28
N ASP A 101 2.93 -9.86 3.21
CA ASP A 101 3.02 -9.52 4.62
C ASP A 101 4.45 -9.78 5.11
N VAL A 102 5.40 -8.95 4.69
CA VAL A 102 6.68 -8.81 5.39
C VAL A 102 6.49 -7.86 6.57
N VAL A 103 5.56 -8.18 7.47
CA VAL A 103 5.62 -7.66 8.83
C VAL A 103 6.71 -8.44 9.55
N GLY A 104 7.95 -8.06 9.26
CA GLY A 104 9.08 -8.32 10.14
C GLY A 104 8.79 -7.61 11.46
N HIS A 105 8.24 -8.35 12.42
CA HIS A 105 8.25 -7.94 13.82
C HIS A 105 9.71 -7.88 14.29
N PRO A 106 10.24 -6.73 14.74
CA PRO A 106 11.43 -6.73 15.56
C PRO A 106 10.98 -6.98 17.01
N THR A 107 10.92 -8.24 17.45
CA THR A 107 10.80 -8.51 18.89
C THR A 107 12.20 -8.69 19.47
N ASN A 108 12.67 -7.60 20.08
CA ASN A 108 13.79 -7.58 21.00
C ASN A 108 13.35 -8.19 22.35
N GLY A 109 14.21 -9.00 22.96
CA GLY A 109 14.02 -9.71 24.24
C GLY A 109 14.41 -11.18 24.04
N GLY A 110 15.52 -11.70 24.56
CA GLY A 110 16.07 -11.53 25.90
C GLY A 110 16.14 -12.93 26.54
N ASP A 111 17.32 -13.29 27.06
CA ASP A 111 17.61 -14.39 28.01
C ASP A 111 18.28 -15.70 27.53
N GLN A 112 19.59 -15.69 27.78
CA GLN A 112 20.38 -16.64 28.61
C GLN A 112 21.00 -17.94 28.05
N GLN A 113 22.34 -17.86 27.95
CA GLN A 113 23.37 -18.67 28.63
C GLN A 113 23.79 -20.06 28.11
N GLY A 114 25.12 -20.17 27.95
CA GLY A 114 25.94 -21.39 28.07
C GLY A 114 26.30 -22.02 26.72
N LEU A 115 27.55 -22.37 26.36
CA LEU A 115 28.84 -22.54 27.02
C LEU A 115 29.89 -22.30 25.92
N GLY A 116 31.02 -21.60 26.12
CA GLY A 116 32.16 -22.06 26.92
C GLY A 116 33.31 -22.49 26.00
N GLY A 117 34.43 -21.76 26.02
CA GLY A 117 35.76 -22.29 25.66
C GLY A 117 36.48 -21.60 24.50
N GLY A 118 37.27 -20.56 24.80
CA GLY A 118 38.19 -20.00 23.81
C GLY A 118 38.92 -18.74 24.26
N LYS A 119 39.87 -18.86 25.20
CA LYS A 119 40.91 -17.84 25.38
C LYS A 119 42.29 -18.48 25.43
N GLY A 120 42.99 -18.38 24.31
CA GLY A 120 44.44 -18.35 24.29
C GLY A 120 44.94 -16.98 24.73
N GLY A 121 46.09 -16.96 25.42
CA GLY A 121 46.85 -15.75 25.67
C GLY A 121 47.68 -15.82 26.94
N GLY A 122 48.98 -15.52 26.80
CA GLY A 122 49.74 -14.93 27.90
C GLY A 122 50.86 -15.78 28.47
N ARG A 123 52.02 -15.67 27.83
CA ARG A 123 53.33 -15.95 28.42
C ARG A 123 53.47 -15.17 29.74
N ARG A 124 53.85 -15.84 30.83
CA ARG A 124 54.57 -15.19 31.93
C ARG A 124 55.47 -16.19 32.65
N ALA A 125 56.76 -15.90 32.56
CA ALA A 125 57.80 -16.51 33.35
C ALA A 125 57.69 -16.09 34.82
N LYS A 126 57.90 -17.04 35.75
CA LYS A 126 58.83 -16.92 36.88
C LYS A 126 58.84 -18.21 37.74
N GLU A 127 60.06 -18.71 37.96
CA GLU A 127 60.60 -19.38 39.15
C GLU A 127 60.11 -20.79 39.54
N LEU A 128 61.02 -21.78 39.49
CA LEU A 128 61.45 -22.54 40.67
C LEU A 128 62.77 -23.32 40.43
N GLN A 129 63.71 -23.14 41.37
CA GLN A 129 64.90 -23.94 41.73
C GLN A 129 66.08 -24.09 40.76
#